data_AF-A0A961STH0-F1
#
_entry.id   AF-A0A961STH0-F1
#
_cell.length_a   1.000
_cell.length_b   1.000
_cell.length_c   1.000
_cell.angle_alpha   90.00
_cell.angle_beta   90.00
_cell.angle_gamma   90.00
#
_symmetry.space_group_name_H-M   'P 1'
#
loop_
_entity.id
_entity.type
_entity.pdbx_description
1 polymer ?
#
loop_
_entity_poly.entity_id
_entity_poly.type
_entity_poly.pdbx_seq_one_letter_code
_entity_poly.pdbx_strand_id
1 'polypeptide(L)' 'MFVKVSVSISGQQEAFARKLVEEGRFSNLSALVQHGLELVREEMDLKAEELAALKNIATSCSCLSRA' A
#
# COMPACT_ATOMS: atom_id res chain seq x y z
N MET A 1 11.30 7.77 -14.04
CA MET A 1 10.82 7.12 -15.27
C MET A 1 9.46 6.49 -14.98
N PHE A 2 8.52 6.51 -15.92
CA PHE A 2 7.21 5.85 -15.76
C PHE A 2 7.05 4.76 -16.81
N VAL A 3 6.62 3.58 -16.39
CA VAL A 3 6.31 2.46 -17.27
C VAL A 3 4.80 2.45 -17.50
N LYS A 4 4.37 2.42 -18.77
CA LYS A 4 2.95 2.33 -19.10
C LYS A 4 2.49 0.89 -18.93
N VAL A 5 1.51 0.68 -18.07
CA VAL A 5 0.91 -0.64 -17.79
C VAL A 5 -0.58 -0.56 -18.11
N SER A 6 -1.11 -1.58 -18.78
CA SER A 6 -2.56 -1.74 -18.96
C SER A 6 -3.12 -2.59 -17.83
N VAL A 7 -4.15 -2.07 -17.15
CA VAL A 7 -4.87 -2.76 -16.08
C VAL A 7 -6.36 -2.66 -16.31
N SER A 8 -7.08 -3.72 -15.98
CA SER A 8 -8.55 -3.73 -15.98
C SER A 8 -9.05 -3.29 -14.62
N ILE A 9 -10.01 -2.36 -14.60
CA ILE A 9 -10.70 -1.90 -13.39
C ILE A 9 -12.21 -2.02 -13.60
N SER A 10 -12.98 -2.08 -12.51
CA SER A 10 -14.43 -2.10 -12.61
C SER A 10 -14.98 -0.73 -13.03
N GLY A 11 -16.18 -0.70 -13.61
CA GLY A 11 -16.85 0.57 -13.94
C GLY A 11 -17.09 1.46 -12.71
N GLN A 12 -17.29 0.87 -11.53
CA GLN A 12 -17.42 1.62 -10.28
C GLN A 12 -16.09 2.28 -9.88
N GLN A 13 -14.97 1.58 -10.04
CA GLN A 13 -13.64 2.14 -9.78
C GLN A 13 -13.32 3.28 -10.76
N GLU A 14 -13.68 3.12 -12.04
CA GLU A 14 -13.52 4.15 -13.06
C GLU A 14 -14.33 5.41 -12.73
N ALA A 15 -15.62 5.26 -12.40
CA ALA A 15 -16.49 6.37 -12.04
C ALA A 15 -15.99 7.13 -10.80
N PHE A 16 -15.54 6.38 -9.78
CA PHE A 16 -14.95 6.98 -8.58
C PHE A 16 -13.65 7.73 -8.90
N ALA A 17 -12.76 7.11 -9.66
CA ALA A 17 -11.49 7.71 -10.05
C ALA A 17 -11.68 8.99 -10.87
N ARG A 18 -12.65 8.98 -11.79
CA ARG A 18 -13.00 10.15 -12.61
C ARG A 18 -13.54 11.29 -11.76
N LYS A 19 -14.46 11.00 -10.83
CA LYS A 19 -14.99 12.01 -9.89
C LYS A 19 -13.87 12.70 -9.11
N LEU A 20 -12.87 11.96 -8.62
CA LEU A 20 -11.74 12.54 -7.88
C LEU A 20 -10.86 13.46 -8.75
N VAL A 21 -10.74 13.17 -10.05
CA VAL A 21 -10.02 14.03 -10.99
C VAL A 21 -10.83 15.29 -11.30
N GLU A 22 -12.14 15.16 -11.49
CA GLU A 22 -13.06 16.30 -11.72
C GLU A 22 -13.12 17.25 -10.51
N GLU A 23 -13.06 16.71 -9.29
CA GLU A 23 -12.94 17.48 -8.05
C GLU A 23 -11.55 18.14 -7.87
N GLY A 24 -10.61 17.89 -8.79
CA GLY A 24 -9.25 18.43 -8.73
C GLY A 24 -8.36 17.80 -7.65
N ARG A 25 -8.79 16.70 -7.03
CA ARG A 25 -8.00 16.00 -6.01
C ARG A 25 -6.80 15.27 -6.61
N PHE A 26 -6.92 14.84 -7.86
CA PHE A 26 -5.83 14.28 -8.65
C PHE A 26 -5.77 14.94 -10.02
N SER A 27 -4.57 15.13 -10.55
CA SER A 27 -4.36 15.75 -11.87
C SER A 27 -4.83 14.86 -13.03
N ASN A 28 -4.84 13.54 -12.84
CA ASN A 28 -5.33 12.55 -13.80
C ASN A 28 -5.48 11.16 -13.13
N LEU A 29 -6.07 10.21 -13.86
CA LEU A 29 -6.26 8.83 -13.40
C LEU A 29 -4.95 8.11 -13.07
N SER A 30 -3.86 8.37 -13.82
CA SER A 30 -2.57 7.71 -13.55
C SER A 30 -1.99 8.17 -12.22
N ALA A 31 -2.11 9.45 -11.88
CA ALA A 31 -1.68 9.99 -10.59
C ALA A 31 -2.43 9.33 -9.41
N LEU A 32 -3.74 9.09 -9.55
CA LEU A 32 -4.51 8.36 -8.56
C LEU A 32 -4.01 6.91 -8.40
N VAL A 33 -3.81 6.18 -9.50
CA VAL A 33 -3.33 4.79 -9.45
C VAL A 33 -1.94 4.69 -8.83
N GLN A 34 -1.04 5.62 -9.17
CA GLN A 34 0.29 5.69 -8.59
C GLN A 34 0.23 5.98 -7.09
N HIS A 35 -0.63 6.90 -6.66
CA HIS A 35 -0.84 7.17 -5.24
C HIS A 35 -1.42 5.94 -4.51
N GLY A 36 -2.38 5.23 -5.12
CA GLY A 36 -2.92 4.00 -4.56
C GLY A 36 -1.85 2.91 -4.37
N LEU A 37 -0.92 2.76 -5.32
CA LEU A 37 0.21 1.84 -5.20
C LEU A 37 1.16 2.23 -4.07
N GLU A 38 1.39 3.52 -3.87
CA GLU A 38 2.24 4.03 -2.79
C GLU A 38 1.63 3.70 -1.42
N LEU A 39 0.32 3.87 -1.25
CA LEU A 39 -0.38 3.50 -0.01
C LEU A 39 -0.24 2.01 0.31
N VAL A 40 -0.32 1.14 -0.70
CA VAL A 40 -0.12 -0.31 -0.50
C VAL A 40 1.32 -0.61 -0.09
N ARG A 41 2.31 0.09 -0.65
CA ARG A 41 3.72 -0.07 -0.25
C ARG A 41 3.91 0.30 1.22
N GLU A 42 3.44 1.49 1.62
CA GLU A 42 3.52 1.96 3.01
C GLU A 42 2.85 0.96 3.97
N GLU A 43 1.68 0.43 3.61
CA GLU A 43 1.00 -0.59 4.39
C GLU A 43 1.83 -1.87 4.56
N MET A 44 2.54 -2.31 3.50
CA MET A 44 3.39 -3.50 3.55
C MET A 44 4.65 -3.27 4.37
N ASP A 45 5.27 -2.11 4.25
CA ASP A 45 6.46 -1.75 5.02
C ASP A 45 6.15 -1.71 6.52
N LEU A 46 5.04 -1.05 6.90
CA LEU A 46 4.57 -1.03 8.29
C LEU A 46 4.30 -2.43 8.84
N LYS A 47 3.59 -3.27 8.08
CA LYS A 47 3.32 -4.67 8.48
C LYS A 47 4.61 -5.48 8.63
N ALA A 48 5.60 -5.25 7.78
CA ALA A 48 6.88 -5.94 7.86
C ALA A 48 7.65 -5.55 9.13
N GLU A 49 7.65 -4.26 9.49
CA GLU A 49 8.25 -3.75 10.72
C GLU A 49 7.55 -4.29 11.97
N GLU A 50 6.21 -4.29 11.99
CA GLU A 50 5.42 -4.89 13.07
C GLU A 50 5.74 -6.37 13.24
N LEU A 51 5.79 -7.14 12.14
CA LEU A 51 6.16 -8.55 12.19
C LEU A 51 7.59 -8.77 12.68
N ALA A 52 8.53 -7.90 12.33
CA ALA A 52 9.90 -7.97 12.82
C ALA A 52 9.96 -7.70 14.33
N ALA A 53 9.24 -6.70 14.83
CA ALA A 53 9.14 -6.41 16.26
C ALA A 53 8.52 -7.58 17.03
N LEU A 54 7.42 -8.14 16.53
CA LEU A 54 6.77 -9.31 17.13
C LEU A 54 7.69 -10.54 17.17
N LYS A 55 8.42 -10.81 16.08
CA LYS A 55 9.41 -11.89 16.04
C LYS A 55 10.54 -11.68 17.04
N ASN A 56 11.07 -10.47 17.15
CA ASN A 56 12.13 -10.16 18.12
C ASN A 56 11.68 -10.45 19.56
N ILE A 57 10.47 -10.04 19.94
CA ILE A 57 9.89 -10.31 21.27
C ILE A 57 9.71 -11.82 21.48
N ALA A 58 9.16 -12.54 20.50
CA ALA A 58 8.94 -13.98 20.60
C ALA A 58 10.27 -14.75 20.75
N THR A 59 11.29 -14.38 19.96
CA THR A 59 12.62 -14.99 20.02
C THR A 59 13.30 -14.66 21.35
N SER A 60 13.28 -13.41 21.81
CA SER A 60 13.92 -13.03 23.08
C SER A 60 13.28 -13.73 24.28
N CYS A 61 11.96 -13.88 24.29
CA CYS A 61 11.23 -14.58 25.36
C CYS A 61 11.51 -16.09 25.35
N SER A 62 11.69 -16.70 24.17
CA SER A 62 12.07 -18.10 24.04
C SER A 62 13.50 -18.40 24.54
N CYS A 63 14.41 -17.43 24.45
CA CYS A 63 15.78 -17.53 24.98
C CYS A 63 15.83 -17.40 26.51
N LEU A 64 14.98 -16.54 27.09
CA LEU A 64 14.88 -16.34 28.55
C LEU A 64 14.20 -17.49 29.30
N SER A 65 13.37 -18.30 28.62
CA SER A 65 12.66 -19.44 29.25
C SER A 65 13.40 -20.78 29.16
N ARG A 66 14.52 -20.86 28.43
CA ARG A 66 15.36 -22.08 28.31
C ARG A 66 16.72 -21.98 29.02
N ALA A 67 17.07 -20.81 29.58
CA ALA A 67 18.25 -20.61 30.42
C ALA A 67 17.90 -20.89 31.89
#